data_AF-Q0C911-F1
#
_entry.id   AF-Q0C911-F1
#
_cell.length_a   1.000
_cell.length_b   1.000
_cell.length_c   1.000
_cell.angle_alpha   90.00
_cell.angle_beta   90.00
_cell.angle_gamma   90.00
#
_symmetry.space_group_name_H-M   'P 1'
#
loop_
_entity.id
_entity.type
_entity.pdbx_description
1 polymer ?
#
loop_
_entity_poly.entity_id
_entity_poly.type
_entity_poly.pdbx_seq_one_letter_code
_entity_poly.pdbx_strand_id
1 'polypeptide(L)'
;MKKDNVSWLFEYFPDWHKSVYVVDDKKAPLTVKLNKGRESMVYLTYIIDNYDNLPDNILFIHSQRYQWHNDDPYYDGVPMLQHFQIPYLQKQGYVNLRCAWVLGCPAEIHPLSDLHRQDVHAGEYFKDGFKELFPGEEVPAAVGASCCAQFGVTRWQIRKRPKKDYERFRTWLAETPLPDDVSGRIMEYSWHMIFGKDPVYCPSAEECYCKVFGLCDLSCPSEGECVGRYVLPPYSSLPKGWPFIGWKGQPQDPTTGLPES
;
A
#
# COMPACT_ATOMS: atom_id res chain seq x y z
N MET A 1 -13.73 3.46 5.60
CA MET A 1 -15.11 3.07 6.02
C MET A 1 -15.70 4.16 6.90
N LYS A 2 -17.03 4.26 7.01
CA LYS A 2 -17.72 5.31 7.78
C LYS A 2 -17.35 5.31 9.27
N LYS A 3 -17.05 4.13 9.81
CA LYS A 3 -16.63 3.94 11.21
C LYS A 3 -15.16 4.30 11.49
N ASP A 4 -14.34 4.46 10.46
CA ASP A 4 -12.91 4.70 10.65
C ASP A 4 -12.69 6.14 11.12
N ASN A 5 -11.78 6.32 12.07
CA ASN A 5 -11.40 7.65 12.53
C ASN A 5 -10.27 8.21 11.65
N VAL A 6 -10.56 9.29 10.93
CA VAL A 6 -9.61 10.04 10.09
C VAL A 6 -9.23 11.41 10.66
N SER A 7 -9.69 11.77 11.87
CA SER A 7 -9.44 13.09 12.46
C SER A 7 -7.95 13.38 12.66
N TRP A 8 -7.16 12.33 12.89
CA TRP A 8 -5.71 12.41 13.05
C TRP A 8 -5.01 13.03 11.84
N LEU A 9 -5.52 12.82 10.62
CA LEU A 9 -4.95 13.44 9.42
C LEU A 9 -5.04 14.97 9.46
N PHE A 10 -6.10 15.51 10.06
CA PHE A 10 -6.31 16.95 10.18
C PHE A 10 -5.49 17.55 11.33
N GLU A 11 -5.29 16.78 12.41
CA GLU A 11 -4.49 17.15 13.56
C GLU A 11 -2.98 17.18 13.25
N TYR A 12 -2.44 16.11 12.66
CA TYR A 12 -0.99 15.94 12.49
C TYR A 12 -0.46 16.42 11.14
N PHE A 13 -1.32 16.56 10.13
CA PHE A 13 -0.90 16.93 8.77
C PHE A 13 -1.72 18.09 8.20
N PRO A 14 -1.94 19.20 8.93
CA PRO A 14 -2.88 20.27 8.53
C PRO A 14 -2.61 20.81 7.11
N ASP A 15 -1.34 20.91 6.72
CA ASP A 15 -0.91 21.48 5.43
C ASP A 15 -1.17 20.58 4.21
N TRP A 16 -1.44 19.30 4.42
CA TRP A 16 -1.79 18.39 3.33
C TRP A 16 -3.25 18.53 2.95
N HIS A 17 -3.56 18.51 1.66
CA HIS A 17 -4.93 18.28 1.21
C HIS A 17 -5.34 16.82 1.49
N LYS A 18 -6.59 16.57 1.89
CA LYS A 18 -7.11 15.22 2.13
C LYS A 18 -8.33 14.95 1.26
N SER A 19 -8.26 13.87 0.49
CA SER A 19 -9.39 13.33 -0.25
C SER A 19 -9.84 12.04 0.44
N VAL A 20 -10.76 12.17 1.40
CA VAL A 20 -11.24 11.03 2.21
C VAL A 20 -12.40 10.35 1.51
N TYR A 21 -12.16 9.17 0.94
CA TYR A 21 -13.21 8.34 0.33
C TYR A 21 -13.85 7.41 1.35
N VAL A 22 -15.19 7.40 1.38
CA VAL A 22 -15.99 6.50 2.23
C VAL A 22 -16.81 5.58 1.33
N VAL A 23 -16.39 4.32 1.24
CA VAL A 23 -16.92 3.35 0.26
C VAL A 23 -18.22 2.65 0.70
N ASP A 24 -18.52 2.68 1.99
CA ASP A 24 -19.72 2.10 2.61
C ASP A 24 -20.82 3.12 2.90
N ASP A 25 -20.66 4.37 2.43
CA ASP A 25 -21.67 5.42 2.53
C ASP A 25 -21.86 6.11 1.17
N LYS A 26 -22.96 5.78 0.47
CA LYS A 26 -23.31 6.36 -0.83
C LYS A 26 -23.60 7.87 -0.77
N LYS A 27 -23.79 8.43 0.42
CA LYS A 27 -24.03 9.87 0.62
C LYS A 27 -22.75 10.62 1.01
N ALA A 28 -21.62 9.94 1.15
CA ALA A 28 -20.37 10.60 1.47
C ALA A 28 -19.94 11.56 0.34
N PRO A 29 -19.30 12.71 0.66
CA PRO A 29 -18.85 13.66 -0.34
C PRO A 29 -17.94 13.04 -1.41
N LEU A 30 -17.06 12.12 -1.00
CA LEU A 30 -16.24 11.30 -1.89
C LEU A 30 -16.55 9.82 -1.63
N THR A 31 -17.00 9.13 -2.68
CA THR A 31 -17.33 7.71 -2.65
C THR A 31 -17.11 7.10 -4.04
N VAL A 32 -17.32 5.80 -4.16
CA VAL A 32 -17.18 5.04 -5.41
C VAL A 32 -18.54 4.50 -5.86
N LYS A 33 -18.76 4.40 -7.18
CA LYS A 33 -20.01 3.86 -7.73
C LYS A 33 -20.19 2.36 -7.41
N LEU A 34 -19.08 1.64 -7.37
CA LEU A 34 -18.99 0.22 -7.06
C LEU A 34 -17.84 0.01 -6.07
N ASN A 35 -18.09 -0.63 -4.94
CA ASN A 35 -17.05 -0.96 -3.97
C ASN A 35 -16.53 -2.38 -4.26
N LYS A 36 -15.50 -2.49 -5.11
CA LYS A 36 -14.89 -3.75 -5.55
C LYS A 36 -13.40 -3.57 -5.84
N GLY A 37 -12.57 -4.55 -5.51
CA GLY A 37 -11.12 -4.48 -5.60
C GLY A 37 -10.47 -3.70 -4.47
N ARG A 38 -11.10 -3.69 -3.27
CA ARG A 38 -10.61 -3.00 -2.07
C ARG A 38 -10.25 -1.53 -2.33
N GLU A 39 -9.10 -1.05 -1.84
CA GLU A 39 -8.61 0.32 -2.02
C GLU A 39 -8.36 0.70 -3.48
N SER A 40 -8.15 -0.27 -4.36
CA SER A 40 -7.76 0.00 -5.74
C SER A 40 -8.81 0.77 -6.53
N MET A 41 -10.10 0.53 -6.27
CA MET A 41 -11.18 1.30 -6.89
C MET A 41 -11.15 2.78 -6.49
N VAL A 42 -10.83 3.06 -5.23
CA VAL A 42 -10.69 4.42 -4.72
C VAL A 42 -9.52 5.10 -5.40
N TYR A 43 -8.36 4.45 -5.44
CA TYR A 43 -7.14 5.03 -6.00
C TYR A 43 -7.26 5.31 -7.49
N LEU A 44 -7.82 4.36 -8.25
CA LEU A 44 -8.11 4.56 -9.67
C LEU A 44 -9.12 5.68 -9.90
N THR A 45 -10.18 5.74 -9.10
CA THR A 45 -11.18 6.82 -9.21
C THR A 45 -10.54 8.19 -8.95
N TYR A 46 -9.73 8.32 -7.89
CA TYR A 46 -9.01 9.57 -7.61
C TYR A 46 -8.10 9.98 -8.77
N ILE A 47 -7.28 9.05 -9.28
CA ILE A 47 -6.36 9.31 -10.39
C ILE A 47 -7.12 9.78 -11.63
N ILE A 48 -8.21 9.10 -12.00
CA ILE A 48 -9.00 9.40 -13.20
C ILE A 48 -9.69 10.77 -13.08
N ASP A 49 -10.34 11.03 -11.95
CA ASP A 49 -11.13 12.24 -11.75
C ASP A 49 -10.25 13.49 -11.65
N ASN A 50 -8.99 13.33 -11.19
CA ASN A 50 -8.05 14.43 -11.01
C ASN A 50 -6.92 14.46 -12.05
N TYR A 51 -6.89 13.57 -13.04
CA TYR A 51 -5.74 13.36 -13.94
C TYR A 51 -5.12 14.65 -14.52
N ASP A 52 -5.97 15.58 -14.93
CA ASP A 52 -5.58 16.86 -15.53
C ASP A 52 -5.16 17.92 -14.50
N ASN A 53 -5.52 17.73 -13.23
CA ASN A 53 -5.29 18.65 -12.11
C ASN A 53 -4.60 18.00 -10.90
N LEU A 54 -3.83 16.92 -11.11
CA LEU A 54 -3.14 16.20 -10.03
C LEU A 54 -2.21 17.16 -9.24
N PRO A 55 -2.11 17.02 -7.90
CA PRO A 55 -1.07 17.68 -7.13
C PRO A 55 0.29 17.03 -7.40
N ASP A 56 1.39 17.72 -7.09
CA ASP A 56 2.74 17.25 -7.41
C ASP A 56 3.12 15.91 -6.78
N ASN A 57 2.73 15.74 -5.52
CA ASN A 57 2.98 14.54 -4.73
C ASN A 57 1.66 14.05 -4.13
N ILE A 58 1.39 12.76 -4.23
CA ILE A 58 0.17 12.12 -3.73
C ILE A 58 0.59 10.95 -2.87
N LEU A 59 0.00 10.83 -1.68
CA LEU A 59 0.14 9.66 -0.82
C LEU A 59 -1.20 8.93 -0.80
N PHE A 60 -1.16 7.66 -1.17
CA PHE A 60 -2.27 6.73 -1.03
C PHE A 60 -2.05 5.90 0.22
N ILE A 61 -2.96 6.01 1.19
CA ILE A 61 -2.89 5.35 2.49
C ILE A 61 -4.26 4.83 2.90
N HIS A 62 -4.29 3.87 3.82
CA HIS A 62 -5.53 3.45 4.49
C HIS A 62 -5.91 4.47 5.58
N SER A 63 -7.15 4.38 6.06
CA SER A 63 -7.81 5.42 6.86
C SER A 63 -7.34 5.53 8.31
N GLN A 64 -7.00 4.40 8.95
CA GLN A 64 -6.76 4.36 10.39
C GLN A 64 -5.33 4.80 10.74
N ARG A 65 -5.20 5.54 11.85
CA ARG A 65 -3.88 5.91 12.40
C ARG A 65 -3.07 4.68 12.79
N TYR A 66 -3.67 3.79 13.57
CA TYR A 66 -3.04 2.55 14.01
C TYR A 66 -3.59 1.37 13.20
N GLN A 67 -2.74 0.74 12.40
CA GLN A 67 -3.11 -0.43 11.58
C GLN A 67 -1.87 -1.16 11.11
N TRP A 68 -1.92 -2.49 11.09
CA TRP A 68 -0.77 -3.34 10.77
C TRP A 68 -0.10 -3.06 9.41
N HIS A 69 -0.81 -2.40 8.49
CA HIS A 69 -0.28 -1.95 7.19
C HIS A 69 0.78 -0.85 7.32
N ASN A 70 0.84 -0.08 8.42
CA ASN A 70 1.85 0.95 8.64
C ASN A 70 3.18 0.33 9.06
N ASP A 71 4.27 0.78 8.45
CA ASP A 71 5.62 0.24 8.65
C ASP A 71 6.34 0.95 9.82
N ASP A 72 5.72 0.82 10.99
CA ASP A 72 6.10 1.44 12.25
C ASP A 72 6.01 0.41 13.39
N PRO A 73 6.87 0.48 14.43
CA PRO A 73 6.86 -0.46 15.56
C PRO A 73 5.48 -0.68 16.18
N TYR A 74 4.73 0.40 16.38
CA TYR A 74 3.39 0.37 16.96
C TYR A 74 2.29 0.53 15.90
N TYR A 75 2.64 0.32 14.63
CA TYR A 75 1.73 0.43 13.50
C TYR A 75 1.11 1.83 13.38
N ASP A 76 1.78 2.87 13.90
CA ASP A 76 1.32 4.25 13.86
C ASP A 76 1.70 4.92 12.53
N GLY A 77 0.69 5.46 11.83
CA GLY A 77 0.89 6.17 10.57
C GLY A 77 1.49 7.57 10.76
N VAL A 78 1.39 8.17 11.95
CA VAL A 78 1.90 9.53 12.20
C VAL A 78 3.43 9.62 12.05
N PRO A 79 4.26 8.88 12.82
CA PRO A 79 5.71 8.97 12.70
C PRO A 79 6.19 8.60 11.30
N MET A 80 5.60 7.57 10.68
CA MET A 80 5.92 7.14 9.31
C MET A 80 5.72 8.29 8.30
N LEU A 81 4.57 8.97 8.34
CA LEU A 81 4.26 10.04 7.40
C LEU A 81 5.00 11.35 7.70
N GLN A 82 5.30 11.65 8.97
CA GLN A 82 6.10 12.83 9.34
C GLN A 82 7.55 12.72 8.85
N HIS A 83 8.10 11.50 8.85
CA HIS A 83 9.46 11.23 8.38
C HIS A 83 9.56 11.02 6.86
N PHE A 84 8.43 11.01 6.15
CA PHE A 84 8.41 10.71 4.72
C PHE A 84 9.20 11.75 3.90
N GLN A 85 10.16 11.26 3.13
CA GLN A 85 11.09 12.08 2.35
C GLN A 85 10.49 12.44 0.98
N ILE A 86 9.75 13.55 0.90
CA ILE A 86 9.22 14.10 -0.35
C ILE A 86 10.31 14.24 -1.46
N PRO A 87 11.53 14.72 -1.17
CA PRO A 87 12.57 14.82 -2.21
C PRO A 87 12.93 13.46 -2.83
N TYR A 88 12.90 12.39 -2.02
CA TYR A 88 13.14 11.04 -2.53
C TYR A 88 11.99 10.56 -3.42
N LEU A 89 10.74 10.79 -3.01
CA LEU A 89 9.57 10.53 -3.87
C LEU A 89 9.67 11.29 -5.20
N GLN A 90 10.00 12.57 -5.16
CA GLN A 90 10.13 13.41 -6.35
C GLN A 90 11.18 12.90 -7.32
N LYS A 91 12.28 12.34 -6.80
CA LYS A 91 13.33 11.69 -7.59
C LYS A 91 12.89 10.35 -8.17
N GLN A 92 12.19 9.53 -7.38
CA GLN A 92 11.86 8.14 -7.76
C GLN A 92 10.56 7.99 -8.54
N GLY A 93 9.65 8.96 -8.44
CA GLY A 93 8.32 8.95 -9.06
C GLY A 93 7.30 8.07 -8.34
N TYR A 94 7.73 6.95 -7.76
CA TYR A 94 6.93 6.02 -6.97
C TYR A 94 7.76 5.45 -5.82
N VAL A 95 7.16 5.38 -4.63
CA VAL A 95 7.78 4.85 -3.41
C VAL A 95 6.73 4.10 -2.60
N ASN A 96 7.01 2.84 -2.23
CA ASN A 96 6.18 2.08 -1.30
C ASN A 96 6.41 2.59 0.14
N LEU A 97 5.35 2.68 0.95
CA LEU A 97 5.44 3.11 2.35
C LEU A 97 5.77 1.97 3.32
N ARG A 98 6.00 0.75 2.81
CA ARG A 98 6.50 -0.39 3.56
C ARG A 98 7.93 -0.73 3.16
N CYS A 99 8.81 -0.83 4.14
CA CYS A 99 10.21 -1.21 3.94
C CYS A 99 10.50 -2.66 4.35
N ALA A 100 9.78 -3.20 5.33
CA ALA A 100 9.97 -4.59 5.74
C ALA A 100 9.53 -5.58 4.64
N TRP A 101 10.32 -6.62 4.41
CA TRP A 101 10.05 -7.63 3.37
C TRP A 101 9.10 -8.74 3.80
N VAL A 102 8.76 -8.80 5.10
CA VAL A 102 7.96 -9.88 5.71
C VAL A 102 6.68 -10.25 4.95
N LEU A 103 6.13 -9.34 4.15
CA LEU A 103 5.06 -9.60 3.21
C LEU A 103 5.38 -9.00 1.84
N GLY A 104 5.43 -9.86 0.82
CA GLY A 104 5.47 -9.46 -0.58
C GLY A 104 6.84 -9.48 -1.26
N CYS A 105 7.93 -9.36 -0.50
CA CYS A 105 9.30 -9.40 -1.00
C CYS A 105 10.04 -10.67 -0.54
N PRO A 106 11.02 -11.17 -1.32
CA PRO A 106 11.46 -10.66 -2.62
C PRO A 106 10.55 -11.08 -3.79
N ALA A 107 9.75 -12.13 -3.63
CA ALA A 107 8.84 -12.62 -4.65
C ALA A 107 7.61 -13.26 -3.99
N GLU A 108 6.46 -12.59 -4.10
CA GLU A 108 5.19 -13.09 -3.59
C GLU A 108 4.50 -14.01 -4.59
N ILE A 109 4.50 -13.61 -5.85
CA ILE A 109 3.70 -14.23 -6.91
C ILE A 109 4.64 -14.76 -7.96
N HIS A 110 4.42 -16.00 -8.38
CA HIS A 110 5.12 -16.65 -9.48
C HIS A 110 4.10 -17.01 -10.57
N PRO A 111 3.73 -16.07 -11.46
CA PRO A 111 2.57 -16.21 -12.35
C PRO A 111 2.62 -17.42 -13.29
N LEU A 112 3.80 -17.98 -13.52
CA LEU A 112 4.01 -19.11 -14.42
C LEU A 112 3.97 -20.48 -13.73
N SER A 113 4.07 -20.53 -12.40
CA SER A 113 4.16 -21.77 -11.62
C SER A 113 3.22 -21.87 -10.44
N ASP A 114 2.59 -20.77 -10.01
CA ASP A 114 1.59 -20.79 -8.96
C ASP A 114 0.38 -21.60 -9.42
N LEU A 115 0.28 -22.81 -8.89
CA LEU A 115 -0.89 -23.68 -9.03
C LEU A 115 -1.88 -23.38 -7.91
N HIS A 116 -3.15 -23.66 -8.14
CA HIS A 116 -4.22 -23.54 -7.15
C HIS A 116 -3.79 -24.14 -5.80
N ARG A 117 -3.59 -23.29 -4.79
CA ARG A 117 -3.43 -23.65 -3.39
C ARG A 117 -4.50 -22.89 -2.62
N GLN A 118 -5.18 -23.55 -1.68
CA GLN A 118 -6.22 -22.92 -0.85
C GLN A 118 -5.76 -21.63 -0.16
N ASP A 119 -4.45 -21.46 0.01
CA ASP A 119 -3.84 -20.39 0.79
C ASP A 119 -3.16 -19.29 -0.06
N VAL A 120 -3.05 -19.47 -1.39
CA VAL A 120 -2.43 -18.50 -2.32
C VAL A 120 -3.51 -17.93 -3.24
N HIS A 121 -4.30 -16.99 -2.71
CA HIS A 121 -5.57 -16.57 -3.31
C HIS A 121 -5.49 -15.84 -4.66
N ALA A 122 -4.34 -15.29 -5.05
CA ALA A 122 -4.21 -14.52 -6.29
C ALA A 122 -3.23 -15.09 -7.31
N GLY A 123 -2.30 -15.96 -6.90
CA GLY A 123 -1.20 -16.41 -7.78
C GLY A 123 -1.69 -17.10 -9.05
N GLU A 124 -2.71 -17.95 -8.92
CA GLU A 124 -3.32 -18.66 -10.07
C GLU A 124 -4.01 -17.70 -11.06
N TYR A 125 -4.57 -16.59 -10.56
CA TYR A 125 -5.34 -15.63 -11.36
C TYR A 125 -4.47 -14.48 -11.86
N PHE A 126 -3.28 -14.29 -11.28
CA PHE A 126 -2.44 -13.14 -11.56
C PHE A 126 -1.97 -13.12 -13.01
N LYS A 127 -1.65 -14.28 -13.60
CA LYS A 127 -1.20 -14.36 -15.00
C LYS A 127 -2.22 -13.78 -15.97
N ASP A 128 -3.49 -14.16 -15.83
CA ASP A 128 -4.55 -13.72 -16.74
C ASP A 128 -4.93 -12.27 -16.44
N GLY A 129 -5.05 -11.90 -15.16
CA GLY A 129 -5.26 -10.50 -14.75
C GLY A 129 -4.15 -9.58 -15.25
N PHE A 130 -2.89 -10.00 -15.19
CA PHE A 130 -1.75 -9.25 -15.70
C PHE A 130 -1.86 -9.00 -17.20
N LYS A 131 -2.20 -10.02 -17.99
CA LYS A 131 -2.35 -9.86 -19.45
C LYS A 131 -3.47 -8.89 -19.84
N GLU A 132 -4.54 -8.84 -19.05
CA GLU A 132 -5.65 -7.90 -19.26
C GLU A 132 -5.29 -6.47 -18.85
N LEU A 133 -4.57 -6.31 -17.73
CA LEU A 133 -4.08 -5.02 -17.27
C LEU A 133 -3.00 -4.47 -18.21
N PHE A 134 -2.04 -5.30 -18.60
CA PHE A 134 -0.86 -4.96 -19.38
C PHE A 134 -0.85 -5.67 -20.75
N PRO A 135 -1.78 -5.30 -21.67
CA PRO A 135 -1.89 -5.97 -22.95
C PRO A 135 -0.63 -5.79 -23.79
N GLY A 136 -0.03 -6.90 -24.19
CA GLY A 136 1.20 -6.93 -25.02
C GLY A 136 2.50 -7.01 -24.22
N GLU A 137 2.46 -6.89 -22.89
CA GLU A 137 3.63 -7.09 -22.05
C GLU A 137 3.90 -8.58 -21.77
N GLU A 138 5.17 -8.93 -21.60
CA GLU A 138 5.55 -10.28 -21.20
C GLU A 138 5.16 -10.52 -19.74
N VAL A 139 4.52 -11.66 -19.45
CA VAL A 139 4.17 -12.04 -18.08
C VAL A 139 5.46 -12.30 -17.30
N PRO A 140 5.69 -11.61 -16.17
CA PRO A 140 6.91 -11.78 -15.41
C PRO A 140 6.98 -13.17 -14.76
N ALA A 141 8.20 -13.70 -14.61
CA ALA A 141 8.42 -14.97 -13.93
C ALA A 141 8.15 -14.89 -12.42
N ALA A 142 8.39 -13.72 -11.82
CA ALA A 142 8.13 -13.42 -10.42
C ALA A 142 7.68 -11.97 -10.27
N VAL A 143 6.82 -11.72 -9.28
CA VAL A 143 6.38 -10.38 -8.88
C VAL A 143 6.62 -10.23 -7.39
N GLY A 144 7.27 -9.14 -7.00
CA GLY A 144 7.60 -8.85 -5.62
C GLY A 144 7.62 -7.35 -5.36
N ALA A 145 6.94 -6.96 -4.31
CA ALA A 145 6.95 -5.63 -3.74
C ALA A 145 6.38 -5.76 -2.33
N SER A 146 6.86 -4.95 -1.39
CA SER A 146 6.27 -4.93 -0.05
C SER A 146 4.76 -4.66 -0.13
N CYS A 147 3.97 -5.41 0.63
CA CYS A 147 2.50 -5.44 0.51
C CYS A 147 1.79 -4.08 0.74
N CYS A 148 0.46 -4.19 0.70
CA CYS A 148 -0.46 -3.37 1.48
C CYS A 148 -0.91 -2.05 0.83
N ALA A 149 -0.54 -1.84 -0.43
CA ALA A 149 -1.03 -0.76 -1.29
C ALA A 149 -0.90 0.66 -0.70
N GLN A 150 0.01 0.90 0.25
CA GLN A 150 0.32 2.25 0.72
C GLN A 150 1.57 2.76 0.00
N PHE A 151 1.44 3.83 -0.77
CA PHE A 151 2.54 4.35 -1.58
C PHE A 151 2.42 5.85 -1.85
N GLY A 152 3.57 6.47 -2.07
CA GLY A 152 3.67 7.80 -2.66
C GLY A 152 3.89 7.71 -4.17
N VAL A 153 3.26 8.61 -4.91
CA VAL A 153 3.48 8.76 -6.35
C VAL A 153 3.45 10.23 -6.75
N THR A 154 4.26 10.61 -7.74
CA THR A 154 4.26 11.97 -8.27
C THR A 154 3.28 12.12 -9.43
N ARG A 155 2.79 13.35 -9.64
CA ARG A 155 2.00 13.71 -10.83
C ARG A 155 2.70 13.32 -12.12
N TRP A 156 3.99 13.60 -12.23
CA TRP A 156 4.73 13.33 -13.46
C TRP A 156 4.82 11.81 -13.73
N GLN A 157 4.94 11.00 -12.68
CA GLN A 157 4.99 9.55 -12.81
C GLN A 157 3.61 8.97 -13.19
N ILE A 158 2.52 9.47 -12.62
CA ILE A 158 1.16 9.11 -13.06
C ILE A 158 0.97 9.45 -14.55
N ARG A 159 1.40 10.65 -14.97
CA ARG A 159 1.21 11.13 -16.35
C ARG A 159 2.06 10.44 -17.41
N LYS A 160 3.04 9.62 -17.02
CA LYS A 160 3.75 8.76 -17.99
C LYS A 160 2.82 7.76 -18.66
N ARG A 161 1.73 7.39 -17.98
CA ARG A 161 0.70 6.49 -18.49
C ARG A 161 -0.55 7.29 -18.85
N PRO A 162 -1.15 7.15 -20.05
CA PRO A 162 -2.32 7.94 -20.42
C PRO A 162 -3.54 7.60 -19.56
N LYS A 163 -4.42 8.59 -19.33
CA LYS A 163 -5.66 8.45 -18.56
C LYS A 163 -6.49 7.20 -18.91
N LYS A 164 -6.59 6.90 -20.21
CA LYS A 164 -7.33 5.73 -20.74
C LYS A 164 -6.88 4.39 -20.16
N ASP A 165 -5.63 4.26 -19.73
CA ASP A 165 -5.15 3.02 -19.13
C ASP A 165 -5.64 2.88 -17.70
N TYR A 166 -5.69 3.97 -16.93
CA TYR A 166 -6.30 3.96 -15.60
C TYR A 166 -7.80 3.66 -15.68
N GLU A 167 -8.49 4.20 -16.71
CA GLU A 167 -9.87 3.87 -17.01
C GLU A 167 -10.04 2.38 -17.34
N ARG A 168 -9.14 1.81 -18.16
CA ARG A 168 -9.12 0.36 -18.44
C ARG A 168 -8.92 -0.47 -17.16
N PHE A 169 -7.99 -0.09 -16.30
CA PHE A 169 -7.78 -0.80 -15.03
C PHE A 169 -9.03 -0.77 -14.15
N ARG A 170 -9.71 0.39 -14.09
CA ARG A 170 -10.95 0.54 -13.31
C ARG A 170 -12.09 -0.28 -13.91
N THR A 171 -12.20 -0.31 -15.23
CA THR A 171 -13.18 -1.15 -15.94
C THR A 171 -12.92 -2.62 -15.68
N TRP A 172 -11.68 -3.10 -15.84
CA TRP A 172 -11.29 -4.47 -15.52
C TRP A 172 -11.66 -4.84 -14.08
N LEU A 173 -11.33 -3.98 -13.11
CA LEU A 173 -11.63 -4.20 -11.70
C LEU A 173 -13.15 -4.29 -11.43
N ALA A 174 -13.94 -3.49 -12.13
CA ALA A 174 -15.39 -3.51 -12.02
C ALA A 174 -16.00 -4.78 -12.63
N GLU A 175 -15.53 -5.17 -13.82
CA GLU A 175 -16.17 -6.18 -14.67
C GLU A 175 -15.65 -7.61 -14.47
N THR A 176 -14.44 -7.79 -13.96
CA THR A 176 -13.82 -9.11 -13.77
C THR A 176 -14.72 -10.05 -12.94
N PRO A 177 -14.85 -11.34 -13.25
CA PRO A 177 -15.62 -12.26 -12.41
C PRO A 177 -14.93 -12.60 -11.08
N LEU A 178 -13.67 -12.17 -10.90
CA LEU A 178 -12.89 -12.48 -9.72
C LEU A 178 -13.49 -11.86 -8.44
N PRO A 179 -13.38 -12.56 -7.29
CA PRO A 179 -13.73 -12.00 -5.99
C PRO A 179 -13.00 -10.69 -5.67
N ASP A 180 -13.56 -9.92 -4.74
CA ASP A 180 -13.06 -8.60 -4.31
C ASP A 180 -11.61 -8.66 -3.80
N ASP A 181 -11.29 -9.66 -2.98
CA ASP A 181 -9.99 -9.89 -2.39
C ASP A 181 -8.95 -10.36 -3.42
N VAL A 182 -9.33 -11.24 -4.34
CA VAL A 182 -8.46 -11.72 -5.41
C VAL A 182 -8.10 -10.59 -6.38
N SER A 183 -9.11 -9.89 -6.91
CA SER A 183 -8.90 -8.78 -7.84
C SER A 183 -8.19 -7.58 -7.18
N GLY A 184 -8.49 -7.31 -5.90
CA GLY A 184 -7.76 -6.34 -5.09
C GLY A 184 -6.28 -6.71 -4.93
N ARG A 185 -5.96 -7.97 -4.65
CA ARG A 185 -4.57 -8.45 -4.52
C ARG A 185 -3.80 -8.37 -5.85
N ILE A 186 -4.43 -8.68 -6.98
CA ILE A 186 -3.80 -8.49 -8.31
C ILE A 186 -3.43 -7.02 -8.52
N MET A 187 -4.34 -6.09 -8.19
CA MET A 187 -4.05 -4.65 -8.28
C MET A 187 -2.96 -4.22 -7.31
N GLU A 188 -2.98 -4.70 -6.06
CA GLU A 188 -1.96 -4.41 -5.04
C GLU A 188 -0.56 -4.70 -5.56
N TYR A 189 -0.37 -5.89 -6.16
CA TYR A 189 0.91 -6.31 -6.77
C TYR A 189 1.11 -5.80 -8.19
N SER A 190 0.24 -4.93 -8.70
CA SER A 190 0.43 -4.27 -10.00
C SER A 190 0.85 -2.81 -9.87
N TRP A 191 0.69 -2.18 -8.69
CA TRP A 191 0.90 -0.73 -8.55
C TRP A 191 2.31 -0.28 -8.91
N HIS A 192 3.35 -0.95 -8.43
CA HIS A 192 4.73 -0.59 -8.73
C HIS A 192 5.02 -0.70 -10.25
N MET A 193 4.48 -1.72 -10.92
CA MET A 193 4.59 -1.89 -12.38
C MET A 193 3.75 -0.86 -13.15
N ILE A 194 2.54 -0.52 -12.69
CA ILE A 194 1.72 0.57 -13.25
C ILE A 194 2.53 1.87 -13.28
N PHE A 195 3.33 2.11 -12.24
CA PHE A 195 4.23 3.25 -12.10
C PHE A 195 5.68 2.98 -12.56
N GLY A 196 5.89 1.99 -13.41
CA GLY A 196 7.12 1.79 -14.18
C GLY A 196 8.32 1.30 -13.38
N LYS A 197 8.09 0.60 -12.27
CA LYS A 197 9.11 -0.21 -11.59
C LYS A 197 9.10 -1.63 -12.16
N ASP A 198 10.21 -2.33 -11.95
CA ASP A 198 10.38 -3.72 -12.39
C ASP A 198 9.39 -4.65 -11.66
N PRO A 199 9.05 -5.82 -12.24
CA PRO A 199 8.14 -6.77 -11.61
C PRO A 199 8.53 -7.19 -10.19
N VAL A 200 9.84 -7.27 -9.91
CA VAL A 200 10.40 -7.40 -8.57
C VAL A 200 11.05 -6.08 -8.18
N TYR A 201 10.40 -5.33 -7.29
CA TYR A 201 10.87 -4.05 -6.77
C TYR A 201 10.94 -4.12 -5.23
N CYS A 202 12.04 -4.66 -4.73
CA CYS A 202 12.31 -4.89 -3.32
C CYS A 202 13.65 -4.24 -2.94
N PRO A 203 13.69 -2.91 -2.70
CA PRO A 203 14.89 -2.30 -2.12
C PRO A 203 15.14 -2.90 -0.73
N SER A 204 16.41 -2.96 -0.30
CA SER A 204 16.73 -3.44 1.04
C SER A 204 16.03 -2.58 2.11
N ALA A 205 15.68 -3.17 3.24
CA ALA A 205 15.05 -2.48 4.35
C ALA A 205 15.91 -1.30 4.82
N GLU A 206 17.24 -1.46 4.88
CA GLU A 206 18.19 -0.39 5.20
C GLU A 206 18.07 0.80 4.23
N GLU A 207 18.15 0.54 2.92
CA GLU A 207 18.02 1.59 1.91
C GLU A 207 16.64 2.25 1.99
N CYS A 208 15.59 1.45 2.10
CA CYS A 208 14.22 1.94 2.17
C CYS A 208 14.01 2.84 3.40
N TYR A 209 14.34 2.39 4.60
CA TYR A 209 14.16 3.21 5.81
C TYR A 209 14.98 4.51 5.76
N CYS A 210 16.22 4.45 5.28
CA CYS A 210 17.05 5.63 5.13
C CYS A 210 16.50 6.60 4.09
N LYS A 211 16.12 6.13 2.90
CA LYS A 211 15.72 7.00 1.78
C LYS A 211 14.27 7.47 1.85
N VAL A 212 13.36 6.62 2.32
CA VAL A 212 11.93 6.90 2.41
C VAL A 212 11.59 7.63 3.69
N PHE A 213 12.23 7.27 4.81
CA PHE A 213 11.91 7.79 6.14
C PHE A 213 13.06 8.53 6.82
N GLY A 214 14.22 8.69 6.18
CA GLY A 214 15.36 9.38 6.80
C GLY A 214 15.98 8.63 7.98
N LEU A 215 15.62 7.37 8.21
CA LEU A 215 16.11 6.53 9.30
C LEU A 215 17.35 5.75 8.85
N CYS A 216 18.48 6.44 8.77
CA CYS A 216 19.71 5.89 8.18
C CYS A 216 20.63 5.15 9.16
N ASP A 217 20.44 5.34 10.47
CA ASP A 217 21.32 4.76 11.51
C ASP A 217 20.72 3.47 12.12
N LEU A 218 20.03 2.67 11.31
CA LEU A 218 19.40 1.42 11.74
C LEU A 218 20.38 0.24 11.64
N SER A 219 20.26 -0.71 12.55
CA SER A 219 20.94 -2.01 12.44
C SER A 219 20.06 -2.97 11.65
N CYS A 220 20.49 -3.35 10.46
CA CYS A 220 19.73 -4.23 9.55
C CYS A 220 20.47 -5.56 9.32
N PRO A 221 20.10 -6.63 10.02
CA PRO A 221 20.84 -7.91 9.98
C PRO A 221 20.60 -8.70 8.68
N SER A 222 19.57 -8.36 7.90
CA SER A 222 19.27 -8.97 6.61
C SER A 222 18.72 -7.94 5.63
N GLU A 223 18.60 -8.30 4.34
CA GLU A 223 18.08 -7.40 3.31
C GLU A 223 16.64 -6.95 3.58
N GLY A 224 15.87 -7.75 4.31
CA GLY A 224 14.44 -7.54 4.47
C GLY A 224 14.00 -6.94 5.80
N GLU A 225 14.91 -6.71 6.74
CA GLU A 225 14.56 -6.29 8.10
C GLU A 225 15.58 -5.37 8.75
N CYS A 226 15.09 -4.52 9.64
CA CYS A 226 15.92 -3.73 10.55
C CYS A 226 15.41 -3.89 11.97
N VAL A 227 16.34 -3.97 12.92
CA VAL A 227 16.04 -4.21 14.34
C VAL A 227 15.11 -3.12 14.86
N GLY A 228 14.04 -3.53 15.54
CA GLY A 228 13.11 -2.62 16.20
C GLY A 228 12.24 -1.80 15.25
N ARG A 229 12.04 -2.22 13.99
CA ARG A 229 11.20 -1.51 13.02
C ARG A 229 9.81 -2.10 12.83
N TYR A 230 9.67 -3.22 12.13
CA TYR A 230 8.37 -3.82 11.86
C TYR A 230 8.42 -5.31 12.15
N VAL A 231 7.36 -5.81 12.79
CA VAL A 231 7.09 -7.23 12.95
C VAL A 231 5.65 -7.46 12.52
N LEU A 232 5.39 -8.55 11.82
CA LEU A 232 4.03 -8.92 11.45
C LEU A 232 3.21 -9.25 12.71
N PRO A 233 2.09 -8.56 12.98
CA PRO A 233 1.31 -8.85 14.18
C PRO A 233 0.63 -10.22 14.13
N PRO A 234 0.30 -10.81 15.28
CA PRO A 234 -0.39 -12.09 15.36
C PRO A 234 -1.81 -12.05 14.78
N TYR A 235 -2.43 -10.87 14.72
CA TYR A 235 -3.77 -10.67 14.16
C TYR A 235 -3.84 -9.40 13.31
N SER A 236 -4.75 -9.37 12.34
CA SER A 236 -4.96 -8.21 11.46
C SER A 236 -5.70 -7.04 12.13
N SER A 237 -6.38 -7.28 13.26
CA SER A 237 -7.14 -6.25 13.99
C SER A 237 -6.47 -5.94 15.32
N LEU A 238 -6.08 -4.68 15.54
CA LEU A 238 -5.42 -4.27 16.77
C LEU A 238 -6.36 -4.34 18.00
N PRO A 239 -5.84 -4.60 19.21
CA PRO A 239 -6.64 -4.64 20.43
C PRO A 239 -7.29 -3.30 20.75
N LYS A 240 -8.41 -3.34 21.47
CA LYS A 240 -9.02 -2.12 22.03
C LYS A 240 -8.07 -1.51 23.06
N GLY A 241 -7.75 -0.22 22.90
CA GLY A 241 -6.81 0.48 23.77
C GLY A 241 -5.38 0.55 23.24
N TRP A 242 -5.12 0.01 22.05
CA TRP A 242 -3.86 0.24 21.33
C TRP A 242 -3.58 1.75 21.18
N PRO A 243 -2.33 2.21 21.34
CA PRO A 243 -1.10 1.42 21.51
C PRO A 243 -0.76 1.06 22.97
N PHE A 244 -1.53 1.53 23.96
CA PHE A 244 -1.20 1.36 25.37
C PHE A 244 -1.62 0.00 25.96
N ILE A 245 -2.47 -0.76 25.25
CA ILE A 245 -2.90 -2.10 25.63
C ILE A 245 -2.53 -3.09 24.53
N GLY A 246 -1.75 -4.12 24.90
CA GLY A 246 -1.23 -5.14 24.00
C GLY A 246 -2.20 -6.27 23.70
N TRP A 247 -1.72 -7.25 22.92
CA TRP A 247 -2.52 -8.36 22.41
C TRP A 247 -3.14 -9.24 23.50
N LYS A 248 -2.48 -9.32 24.66
CA LYS A 248 -2.92 -10.10 25.83
C LYS A 248 -3.54 -9.22 26.92
N GLY A 249 -3.87 -7.97 26.60
CA GLY A 249 -4.42 -6.99 27.54
C GLY A 249 -3.39 -6.36 28.48
N GLN A 250 -2.10 -6.58 28.25
CA GLN A 250 -1.03 -6.04 29.07
C GLN A 250 -0.79 -4.55 28.76
N PRO A 251 -0.39 -3.72 29.75
CA PRO A 251 0.07 -2.37 29.49
C PRO A 251 1.31 -2.34 28.58
N GLN A 252 1.43 -1.33 27.73
CA GLN A 252 2.56 -1.12 26.84
C GLN A 252 2.99 0.36 26.83
N ASP A 253 4.26 0.61 26.53
CA ASP A 253 4.79 1.95 26.29
C ASP A 253 5.14 2.13 24.81
N PRO A 254 4.35 2.88 24.01
CA PRO A 254 4.62 3.09 22.59
C PRO A 254 5.90 3.86 22.29
N THR A 255 6.59 4.39 23.30
CA THR A 255 7.85 5.12 23.13
C THR A 255 9.07 4.21 23.18
N THR A 256 8.91 2.93 23.54
CA THR A 256 10.03 2.00 23.73
C THR A 256 9.82 0.67 23.02
N GLY A 257 10.74 0.32 22.13
CA GLY A 257 10.83 -1.03 21.56
C GLY A 257 9.69 -1.42 20.61
N LEU A 258 9.54 -2.72 20.40
CA LEU A 258 8.43 -3.33 19.65
C LEU A 258 7.33 -3.76 20.63
N PRO A 259 6.05 -3.77 20.19
CA PRO A 259 4.97 -4.28 21.00
C PRO A 259 5.16 -5.76 21.29
N GLU A 260 4.79 -6.17 22.50
CA GLU A 260 4.83 -7.57 22.90
C GLU A 260 3.77 -8.39 22.16
N SER A 261 4.18 -9.48 21.50
CA SER A 261 3.31 -10.46 20.83
C SER A 261 2.43 -11.27 21.79
#